data_AF-A0A7J3DLG2-F1
#
_entry.id   AF-A0A7J3DLG2-F1
#
_cell.length_a   1.000
_cell.length_b   1.000
_cell.length_c   1.000
_cell.angle_alpha   90.00
_cell.angle_beta   90.00
_cell.angle_gamma   90.00
#
_symmetry.space_group_name_H-M   'P 1'
#
loop_
_entity.id
_entity.type
_entity.pdbx_description
1 polymer ?
#
loop_
_entity_poly.entity_id
_entity_poly.type
_entity_poly.pdbx_seq_one_letter_code
_entity_poly.pdbx_strand_id
1 'polypeptide(L)'
;MEAKTSELIKKAKKMCLLCYARRHIETEEKERKEVELALKEMIDYYAVLYDDLRAQNAAVEKIKSALNNMRYCKDLLEKCKKCDRTVDTVNRAFVSKI
;
A
#
# COMPACT_ATOMS: atom_id res chain seq x y z
N MET A 1 5.79 -9.38 -13.06
CA MET A 1 5.66 -9.32 -11.58
C MET A 1 5.36 -7.91 -11.07
N GLU A 2 5.91 -6.85 -11.67
CA GLU A 2 5.62 -5.44 -11.30
C GLU A 2 4.18 -4.97 -11.63
N ALA A 3 3.53 -5.58 -12.62
CA ALA A 3 2.18 -5.20 -13.05
C ALA A 3 1.13 -5.34 -11.93
N LYS A 4 1.20 -6.42 -11.13
CA LYS A 4 0.27 -6.67 -10.03
C LYS A 4 0.36 -5.58 -8.95
N THR A 5 1.58 -5.18 -8.60
CA THR A 5 1.79 -4.12 -7.60
C THR A 5 1.35 -2.76 -8.13
N SER A 6 1.58 -2.47 -9.42
CA SER A 6 1.08 -1.24 -10.07
C SER A 6 -0.45 -1.13 -10.02
N GLU A 7 -1.16 -2.23 -10.26
CA GLU A 7 -2.63 -2.29 -10.15
C GLU A 7 -3.10 -2.05 -8.72
N LEU A 8 -2.45 -2.69 -7.73
CA LEU A 8 -2.76 -2.48 -6.32
C LEU A 8 -2.52 -1.04 -5.87
N ILE A 9 -1.44 -0.40 -6.34
CA ILE A 9 -1.17 1.02 -6.09
C ILE A 9 -2.27 1.89 -6.69
N LYS A 10 -2.64 1.67 -7.95
CA LYS A 10 -3.73 2.42 -8.61
C LYS A 10 -5.06 2.25 -7.87
N LYS A 11 -5.37 1.03 -7.44
CA LYS A 11 -6.57 0.72 -6.64
C LYS A 11 -6.53 1.46 -5.30
N ALA A 12 -5.43 1.36 -4.55
CA ALA A 12 -5.26 2.03 -3.26
C ALA A 12 -5.36 3.56 -3.38
N LYS A 13 -4.73 4.15 -4.42
CA LYS A 13 -4.84 5.59 -4.72
C LYS A 13 -6.29 6.01 -4.97
N LYS A 14 -6.98 5.32 -5.88
CA LYS A 14 -8.37 5.61 -6.26
C LYS A 14 -9.30 5.51 -5.06
N MET A 15 -9.20 4.43 -4.27
CA MET A 15 -10.07 4.22 -3.12
C MET A 15 -9.77 5.21 -1.99
N CYS A 16 -8.50 5.58 -1.79
CA CYS A 16 -8.13 6.61 -0.81
C CYS A 16 -8.70 7.98 -1.20
N LEU A 17 -8.65 8.34 -2.48
CA LEU A 17 -9.23 9.57 -2.99
C LEU A 17 -10.76 9.61 -2.81
N LEU A 18 -11.44 8.49 -3.06
CA LEU A 18 -12.89 8.37 -2.83
C LEU A 18 -13.23 8.49 -1.33
N CYS A 19 -12.47 7.80 -0.47
CA CYS A 19 -12.63 7.89 0.98
C CYS A 19 -12.48 9.33 1.50
N TYR A 20 -11.51 10.08 0.95
CA TYR A 20 -11.32 11.50 1.25
C TYR A 20 -12.46 12.38 0.71
N ALA A 21 -12.85 12.20 -0.55
CA ALA A 21 -13.90 12.99 -1.19
C ALA A 21 -15.26 12.82 -0.50
N ARG A 22 -15.51 11.64 0.09
CA ARG A 22 -16.73 11.29 0.81
C ARG A 22 -16.62 11.44 2.33
N ARG A 23 -15.68 12.23 2.84
CA ARG A 23 -15.46 12.39 4.30
C ARG A 23 -16.68 12.84 5.11
N HIS A 24 -17.64 13.51 4.47
CA HIS A 24 -18.88 14.00 5.09
C HIS A 24 -20.04 12.99 5.01
N ILE A 25 -19.82 11.83 4.39
CA ILE A 25 -20.80 10.73 4.30
C ILE A 25 -20.46 9.72 5.41
N GLU A 26 -21.32 9.62 6.41
CA GLU A 26 -21.07 8.82 7.63
C GLU A 26 -20.98 7.31 7.39
N THR A 27 -21.54 6.82 6.28
CA THR A 27 -21.82 5.39 6.06
C THR A 27 -20.73 4.59 5.34
N GLU A 28 -19.64 5.21 4.89
CA GLU A 28 -18.72 4.54 3.96
C GLU A 28 -17.34 4.20 4.57
N GLU A 29 -17.36 3.12 5.35
CA GLU A 29 -16.17 2.38 5.80
C GLU A 29 -15.59 1.49 4.68
N LYS A 30 -16.34 1.31 3.59
CA LYS A 30 -16.02 0.41 2.47
C LYS A 30 -14.74 0.82 1.75
N GLU A 31 -14.59 2.10 1.40
CA GLU A 31 -13.42 2.60 0.69
C GLU A 31 -12.16 2.43 1.53
N ARG A 32 -12.26 2.73 2.83
CA ARG A 32 -11.14 2.52 3.77
C ARG A 32 -10.74 1.05 3.79
N LYS A 33 -11.71 0.13 3.95
CA LYS A 33 -11.45 -1.32 3.94
C LYS A 33 -10.78 -1.77 2.64
N GLU A 34 -11.18 -1.23 1.50
CA GLU A 34 -10.56 -1.53 0.19
C GLU A 34 -9.12 -0.99 0.08
N VAL A 35 -8.84 0.19 0.65
CA VAL A 35 -7.46 0.71 0.75
C VAL A 35 -6.62 -0.19 1.66
N GLU A 36 -7.14 -0.55 2.83
CA GLU A 36 -6.45 -1.43 3.77
C GLU A 36 -6.19 -2.81 3.18
N LEU A 37 -7.15 -3.37 2.44
CA LEU A 37 -7.01 -4.64 1.74
C LEU A 37 -5.91 -4.56 0.67
N ALA A 38 -5.91 -3.52 -0.17
CA ALA A 38 -4.86 -3.33 -1.17
C ALA A 38 -3.46 -3.19 -0.54
N LEU A 39 -3.36 -2.48 0.60
CA LEU A 39 -2.10 -2.37 1.35
C LEU A 39 -1.65 -3.72 1.93
N LYS A 40 -2.57 -4.52 2.49
CA LYS A 40 -2.26 -5.89 2.97
C LYS A 40 -1.76 -6.78 1.84
N GLU A 41 -2.45 -6.78 0.70
CA GLU A 41 -2.01 -7.56 -0.47
C GLU A 41 -0.62 -7.15 -0.97
N MET A 42 -0.29 -5.85 -0.92
CA MET A 42 1.07 -5.39 -1.24
C MET A 42 2.11 -5.83 -0.21
N ILE A 43 1.77 -5.82 1.08
CA ILE A 43 2.64 -6.31 2.16
C ILE A 43 2.96 -7.79 1.95
N ASP A 44 1.93 -8.60 1.70
CA ASP A 44 2.08 -10.04 1.49
C ASP A 44 2.89 -10.32 0.22
N TYR A 45 2.66 -9.57 -0.86
CA TYR A 45 3.46 -9.65 -2.07
C TYR A 45 4.95 -9.37 -1.82
N TYR A 46 5.28 -8.30 -1.11
CA TYR A 46 6.68 -7.97 -0.83
C TYR A 46 7.32 -8.91 0.19
N ALA A 47 6.54 -9.53 1.07
CA ALA A 47 7.02 -10.58 1.97
C ALA A 47 7.45 -11.83 1.18
N VAL A 48 6.59 -12.32 0.28
CA VAL A 48 6.91 -13.45 -0.60
C VAL A 48 8.12 -13.12 -1.48
N LEU A 49 8.14 -11.94 -2.10
CA LEU A 49 9.28 -11.51 -2.92
C LEU A 49 10.59 -11.45 -2.11
N TYR A 50 10.54 -10.98 -0.87
CA TYR A 50 11.71 -10.95 0.01
C TYR A 50 12.24 -12.35 0.31
N ASP A 51 11.35 -13.29 0.65
CA ASP A 51 11.73 -14.68 0.94
C ASP A 51 12.29 -15.38 -0.29
N ASP A 52 11.67 -15.18 -1.47
CA ASP A 52 12.15 -15.70 -2.75
C ASP A 52 13.55 -15.16 -3.11
N LEU A 53 13.76 -13.85 -2.96
CA LEU A 53 15.06 -13.22 -3.25
C LEU A 53 16.15 -13.71 -2.29
N ARG A 54 15.80 -14.00 -1.03
CA ARG A 54 16.74 -14.60 -0.07
C ARG A 54 17.07 -16.05 -0.44
N ALA A 55 16.06 -16.85 -0.79
CA ALA A 55 16.27 -18.25 -1.18
C ALA A 55 17.16 -18.36 -2.44
N GLN A 56 17.02 -17.42 -3.37
CA GLN A 56 17.81 -17.36 -4.60
C GLN A 56 19.19 -16.71 -4.43
N ASN A 57 19.58 -16.28 -3.22
CA ASN A 57 20.80 -15.49 -2.98
C ASN A 57 20.94 -14.30 -3.95
N ALA A 58 19.82 -13.62 -4.23
CA ALA A 58 19.80 -12.46 -5.11
C ALA A 58 20.66 -11.31 -4.55
N ALA A 59 20.95 -10.32 -5.41
CA ALA A 59 21.70 -9.14 -5.01
C ALA A 59 21.09 -8.47 -3.77
N VAL A 60 21.96 -8.09 -2.81
CA VAL A 60 21.57 -7.49 -1.53
C VAL A 60 20.67 -6.27 -1.71
N GLU A 61 20.90 -5.49 -2.76
CA GLU A 61 20.10 -4.31 -3.10
C GLU A 61 18.64 -4.65 -3.40
N LYS A 62 18.40 -5.77 -4.12
CA LYS A 62 17.04 -6.24 -4.43
C LYS A 62 16.30 -6.70 -3.16
N ILE A 63 17.01 -7.44 -2.30
CA ILE A 63 16.47 -7.89 -1.00
C ILE A 63 16.12 -6.67 -0.12
N LYS A 64 17.01 -5.69 -0.03
CA LYS A 64 16.77 -4.44 0.72
C LYS A 64 15.60 -3.65 0.14
N SER A 65 15.48 -3.57 -1.19
CA SER A 65 14.38 -2.90 -1.86
C SER A 65 13.03 -3.53 -1.51
N ALA A 66 12.90 -4.86 -1.62
CA ALA A 66 11.68 -5.58 -1.23
C ALA A 66 11.31 -5.36 0.24
N LEU A 67 12.29 -5.44 1.15
CA LEU A 67 12.10 -5.17 2.58
C LEU A 67 11.64 -3.73 2.85
N ASN A 68 12.23 -2.75 2.18
CA ASN A 68 11.88 -1.34 2.34
C ASN A 68 10.46 -1.07 1.83
N ASN A 69 10.07 -1.64 0.68
CA ASN A 69 8.72 -1.50 0.15
C ASN A 69 7.68 -2.18 1.05
N MET A 70 7.99 -3.35 1.61
CA MET A 70 7.15 -4.00 2.61
C MET A 70 6.94 -3.10 3.84
N ARG A 71 8.02 -2.55 4.40
CA ARG A 71 7.95 -1.63 5.55
C ARG A 71 7.13 -0.39 5.22
N TYR A 72 7.34 0.19 4.05
CA TYR A 72 6.60 1.36 3.59
C TYR A 72 5.08 1.08 3.52
N CYS A 73 4.67 -0.06 2.98
CA CYS A 73 3.26 -0.44 2.94
C CYS A 73 2.66 -0.66 4.35
N LYS A 74 3.43 -1.25 5.28
CA LYS A 74 3.02 -1.40 6.70
C LYS A 74 2.79 -0.05 7.36
N ASP A 75 3.70 0.90 7.18
CA ASP A 75 3.57 2.26 7.74
C ASP A 75 2.35 2.98 7.17
N LEU A 76 2.09 2.82 5.86
CA LEU A 76 0.90 3.38 5.22
C LEU A 76 -0.40 2.75 5.72
N LEU A 77 -0.40 1.44 5.99
CA LEU A 77 -1.57 0.76 6.55
C LEU A 77 -1.90 1.30 7.93
N GLU A 78 -0.90 1.47 8.80
CA GLU A 78 -1.10 2.03 10.13
C GLU A 78 -1.57 3.49 10.08
N LYS A 79 -1.03 4.29 9.14
CA LYS A 79 -1.53 5.64 8.89
C LYS A 79 -2.97 5.65 8.37
N CYS A 80 -3.33 4.71 7.50
CA CYS A 80 -4.68 4.61 6.94
C CYS A 80 -5.72 4.26 8.02
N LYS A 81 -5.43 3.30 8.88
CA LYS A 81 -6.31 2.91 10.01
C LYS A 81 -6.63 4.07 10.95
N LYS A 82 -5.62 4.92 11.21
CA LYS A 82 -5.72 6.09 12.10
C LYS A 82 -6.18 7.36 11.38
N CYS A 83 -6.44 7.29 10.08
CA CYS A 83 -6.78 8.46 9.27
C CYS A 83 -8.16 9.02 9.65
N ASP A 84 -8.26 10.33 9.78
CA ASP A 84 -9.50 11.08 10.03
C ASP A 84 -10.21 11.51 8.72
N ARG A 85 -9.67 11.12 7.56
CA ARG A 85 -10.15 11.46 6.21
C ARG A 85 -10.02 12.94 5.85
N THR A 86 -9.20 13.71 6.57
CA THR A 86 -8.90 15.11 6.22
C THR A 86 -7.81 15.24 5.15
N VAL A 87 -7.04 14.17 4.93
CA VAL A 87 -5.98 14.09 3.91
C VAL A 87 -6.06 12.73 3.20
N ASP A 88 -5.87 12.73 1.88
CA ASP A 88 -5.75 11.53 1.04
C ASP A 88 -4.35 10.88 1.18
N THR A 89 -3.99 10.49 2.41
CA THR A 89 -2.66 10.04 2.84
C THR A 89 -2.02 9.00 1.92
N VAL A 90 -2.75 7.94 1.58
CA VAL A 90 -2.23 6.85 0.74
C VAL A 90 -2.09 7.29 -0.72
N ASN A 91 -3.02 8.12 -1.22
CA ASN A 91 -2.93 8.65 -2.57
C ASN A 91 -1.66 9.49 -2.77
N ARG A 92 -1.36 10.38 -1.82
CA ARG A 92 -0.16 11.23 -1.84
C ARG A 92 1.14 10.46 -1.60
N ALA A 93 1.10 9.43 -0.77
CA ALA A 93 2.28 8.64 -0.43
C ALA A 93 2.92 7.93 -1.64
N PHE A 94 2.10 7.40 -2.54
CA PHE A 94 2.59 6.69 -3.74
C PHE A 94 2.92 7.64 -4.92
N VAL A 95 3.04 8.95 -4.70
CA VAL A 95 3.47 9.91 -5.75
C VAL A 95 5.00 9.95 -5.89
N SER A 96 5.73 9.61 -4.82
CA SER A 96 7.18 9.83 -4.75
C SER A 96 8.02 8.57 -4.58
N LYS A 97 7.41 7.40 -4.33
CA LYS A 97 8.13 6.13 -4.16
C LYS A 97 7.27 4.96 -4.65
N ILE A 98 7.98 4.00 -5.27
CA ILE A 98 7.55 2.84 -6.09
C ILE A 98 7.49 3.15 -7.58
#